data_AF-H3NQ38-F1
#
_entry.id   AF-H3NQ38-F1
#
_cell.length_a   1.000
_cell.length_b   1.000
_cell.length_c   1.000
_cell.angle_alpha   90.00
_cell.angle_beta   90.00
_cell.angle_gamma   90.00
#
_symmetry.space_group_name_H-M   'P 1'
#
loop_
_entity.id
_entity.type
_entity.pdbx_description
1 polymer ?
#
loop_
_entity_poly.entity_id
_entity_poly.type
_entity_poly.pdbx_seq_one_letter_code
_entity_poly.pdbx_strand_id
1 'polypeptide(L)'
;MSNDNSEMSARTEALLYSASRAQHVDKLILPNLQKGKLVISDRYVISSLAYQSFGRDLSYDKVKEINDFATDNLSPDYTFFSI
;
A
#
# COMPACT_ATOMS: atom_id res chain seq x y z
N MET A 1 -1.31 24.77 -3.54
CA MET A 1 -1.41 24.01 -2.28
C MET A 1 -0.17 23.13 -2.22
N SER A 2 0.70 23.32 -1.24
CA SER A 2 1.87 22.46 -1.07
C SER A 2 1.39 21.02 -0.89
N ASN A 3 1.87 20.10 -1.74
CA ASN A 3 1.61 18.65 -1.64
C ASN A 3 2.33 18.01 -0.44
N ASP A 4 2.59 18.80 0.60
CA ASP A 4 3.27 18.34 1.79
C ASP A 4 2.19 17.89 2.78
N ASN A 5 2.02 16.57 2.89
CA ASN A 5 1.12 15.95 3.87
C ASN A 5 1.69 16.05 5.31
N SER A 6 2.66 16.93 5.56
CA SER A 6 3.28 17.13 6.87
C SER A 6 2.27 17.52 7.95
N GLU A 7 1.19 18.23 7.60
CA GLU A 7 0.10 18.56 8.53
C GLU A 7 -0.84 17.38 8.82
N MET A 8 -0.88 16.35 7.96
CA MET A 8 -1.73 15.18 8.16
C MET A 8 -1.15 14.30 9.28
N SER A 9 -2.02 13.74 10.13
CA SER A 9 -1.57 12.76 11.11
C SER A 9 -1.03 11.50 10.40
N ALA A 10 0.07 10.93 10.89
CA ALA A 10 0.67 9.73 10.31
C ALA A 10 -0.33 8.56 10.20
N ARG A 11 -1.19 8.40 11.22
CA ARG A 11 -2.25 7.37 11.22
C ARG A 11 -3.28 7.63 10.13
N THR A 12 -3.73 8.87 9.96
CA THR A 12 -4.68 9.26 8.92
C THR A 12 -4.11 8.97 7.54
N GLU A 13 -2.84 9.31 7.31
CA GLU A 13 -2.15 9.01 6.07
C GLU A 13 -2.13 7.50 5.79
N ALA A 14 -1.66 6.69 6.74
CA ALA A 14 -1.61 5.24 6.59
C ALA A 14 -2.99 4.63 6.27
N LEU A 15 -4.04 5.09 6.95
CA LEU A 15 -5.43 4.66 6.74
C LEU A 15 -5.96 5.03 5.35
N LEU A 16 -5.66 6.24 4.85
CA LEU A 16 -6.09 6.66 3.52
C LEU A 16 -5.39 5.87 2.42
N TYR A 17 -4.09 5.61 2.59
CA TYR A 17 -3.34 4.76 1.67
C TYR A 17 -3.85 3.31 1.67
N SER A 18 -4.14 2.73 2.84
CA SER A 18 -4.70 1.37 2.92
C SER A 18 -6.10 1.31 2.31
N ALA A 19 -6.98 2.29 2.57
CA ALA A 19 -8.31 2.36 1.99
C ALA A 19 -8.27 2.47 0.44
N SER A 20 -7.40 3.33 -0.09
CA SER A 20 -7.19 3.44 -1.54
C SER A 20 -6.69 2.13 -2.15
N ARG A 21 -5.76 1.46 -1.46
CA ARG A 21 -5.19 0.18 -1.88
C ARG A 21 -6.26 -0.92 -1.94
N ALA A 22 -7.15 -1.02 -0.96
CA ALA A 22 -8.26 -1.98 -0.97
C ALA A 22 -9.14 -1.82 -2.21
N GLN A 23 -9.58 -0.58 -2.48
CA GLN A 23 -10.38 -0.29 -3.68
C GLN A 23 -9.63 -0.65 -4.97
N HIS A 24 -8.32 -0.38 -5.03
CA HIS A 24 -7.50 -0.68 -6.20
C HIS A 24 -7.36 -2.19 -6.43
N VAL A 25 -7.19 -2.96 -5.36
CA VAL A 25 -7.14 -4.43 -5.43
C VAL A 25 -8.44 -4.99 -6.00
N ASP A 26 -9.57 -4.59 -5.41
CA ASP A 26 -10.89 -5.12 -5.77
C ASP A 26 -11.34 -4.72 -7.18
N LYS A 27 -11.03 -3.50 -7.61
CA LYS A 27 -11.51 -2.99 -8.90
C LYS A 27 -10.58 -3.29 -10.07
N LEU A 28 -9.28 -3.41 -9.82
CA LEU A 28 -8.30 -3.49 -10.91
C LEU A 28 -7.40 -4.72 -10.79
N ILE A 29 -6.69 -4.91 -9.69
CA ILE A 29 -5.64 -5.94 -9.61
C ILE A 29 -6.26 -7.33 -9.66
N LEU A 30 -7.13 -7.66 -8.69
CA LEU A 30 -7.69 -9.01 -8.56
C LEU A 30 -8.47 -9.44 -9.82
N PRO A 31 -9.35 -8.60 -10.41
CA PRO A 31 -10.05 -8.98 -11.64
C PRO A 31 -9.13 -9.21 -12.86
N ASN A 32 -7.98 -8.54 -12.95
CA ASN A 32 -7.04 -8.77 -14.05
C ASN A 32 -6.16 -10.00 -13.80
N LEU A 33 -5.75 -10.24 -12.55
CA LEU A 33 -5.06 -11.48 -12.17
C LEU A 33 -5.93 -12.72 -12.43
N GLN A 34 -7.20 -12.68 -12.07
CA GLN A 34 -8.16 -13.78 -12.34
C GLN A 34 -8.35 -14.06 -13.84
N LYS A 35 -8.07 -13.08 -14.71
CA LYS A 35 -8.08 -13.23 -16.18
C LYS A 35 -6.74 -13.75 -16.74
N GLY A 36 -5.79 -14.11 -15.87
CA GLY A 36 -4.47 -14.57 -16.26
C GLY A 36 -3.56 -13.48 -16.83
N LYS A 37 -3.83 -12.21 -16.54
CA LYS A 37 -3.01 -11.09 -17.03
C LYS A 37 -1.86 -10.80 -16.07
N LEU A 38 -0.75 -10.34 -16.64
CA LEU A 38 0.33 -9.71 -15.89
C LEU A 38 -0.15 -8.33 -15.38
N VAL A 39 -0.02 -8.10 -14.08
CA VAL A 39 -0.28 -6.81 -13.44
C VAL A 39 1.05 -6.22 -12.97
N ILE A 40 1.37 -5.02 -13.45
CA ILE A 40 2.53 -4.26 -13.00
C ILE A 40 1.99 -3.06 -12.22
N SER A 41 2.46 -2.90 -10.99
CA SER A 41 2.05 -1.81 -10.11
C SER A 41 3.27 -0.98 -9.74
N ASP A 42 3.21 0.33 -10.00
CA ASP A 42 4.19 1.27 -9.44
C ASP A 42 3.80 1.55 -7.99
N ARG A 43 4.59 0.95 -7.08
CA ARG A 43 4.40 0.91 -5.62
C ARG A 43 3.23 0.06 -5.15
N TYR A 44 3.47 -0.63 -4.04
CA TYR A 44 2.45 -1.43 -3.35
C TYR A 44 2.66 -1.35 -1.83
N VAL A 45 2.36 -2.41 -1.07
CA VAL A 45 2.45 -2.44 0.40
C VAL A 45 3.83 -2.05 0.92
N ILE A 46 4.91 -2.41 0.23
CA ILE A 46 6.27 -2.12 0.71
C ILE A 46 6.55 -0.62 0.81
N SER A 47 5.97 0.19 -0.08
CA SER A 47 6.06 1.66 0.08
C SER A 47 5.40 2.10 1.38
N SER A 48 4.29 1.49 1.79
CA SER A 48 3.67 1.85 3.06
C SER A 48 4.51 1.45 4.27
N LEU A 49 5.15 0.29 4.22
CA LEU A 49 6.08 -0.12 5.26
C LEU A 49 7.26 0.86 5.37
N ALA A 50 7.86 1.26 4.25
CA ALA A 50 8.98 2.20 4.22
C ALA A 50 8.59 3.60 4.73
N TYR A 51 7.59 4.24 4.11
CA TYR A 51 7.28 5.64 4.40
C TYR A 51 6.47 5.81 5.68
N GLN A 52 5.45 4.98 5.92
CA GLN A 52 4.60 5.17 7.08
C GLN A 52 5.19 4.54 8.35
N SER A 53 5.92 3.42 8.26
CA SER A 53 6.56 2.85 9.46
C SER A 53 7.85 3.60 9.79
N PHE A 54 8.83 3.59 8.89
CA PHE A 54 10.14 4.21 9.17
C PHE A 54 10.13 5.73 8.97
N GLY A 55 9.45 6.24 7.94
CA GLY A 55 9.42 7.67 7.64
C GLY A 55 8.50 8.50 8.55
N ARG A 56 7.48 7.87 9.18
CA ARG A 56 6.46 8.55 10.00
C ARG A 56 6.31 7.95 11.40
N ASP A 57 7.26 7.10 11.81
CA ASP A 57 7.38 6.50 13.13
C ASP A 57 6.13 5.73 13.60
N LEU A 58 5.48 5.02 12.67
CA LEU A 58 4.40 4.09 13.01
C LEU A 58 4.97 2.68 13.24
N SER A 59 4.31 1.95 14.13
CA SER A 59 4.62 0.52 14.35
C SER A 59 4.50 -0.26 13.04
N TYR A 60 5.60 -0.92 12.67
CA TYR A 60 5.68 -1.78 11.49
C TYR A 60 4.53 -2.79 11.46
N ASP A 61 4.28 -3.48 12.59
CA ASP A 61 3.26 -4.52 12.68
C ASP A 61 1.86 -3.97 12.41
N LYS A 62 1.55 -2.77 12.91
CA LYS A 62 0.25 -2.12 12.67
C LYS A 62 0.08 -1.69 11.22
N VAL A 63 1.13 -1.15 10.60
CA VAL A 63 1.10 -0.77 9.18
C VAL A 63 1.02 -2.02 8.30
N LYS A 64 1.65 -3.12 8.71
CA LYS A 64 1.53 -4.41 8.01
C LYS A 64 0.10 -4.95 8.12
N GLU A 65 -0.43 -5.07 9.34
CA GLU A 65 -1.75 -5.63 9.61
C GLU A 65 -2.85 -4.91 8.82
N ILE A 66 -2.84 -3.57 8.81
CA ILE A 66 -3.86 -2.82 8.07
C ILE A 66 -3.75 -3.02 6.56
N ASN A 67 -2.54 -3.25 6.05
CA ASN A 67 -2.32 -3.49 4.63
C ASN A 67 -2.64 -4.92 4.23
N ASP A 68 -2.31 -5.90 5.05
CA ASP A 68 -2.74 -7.29 4.87
C ASP A 68 -4.27 -7.36 4.81
N PHE A 69 -4.97 -6.64 5.70
CA PHE A 69 -6.42 -6.50 5.66
C PHE A 69 -6.90 -5.81 4.37
N ALA A 70 -6.29 -4.67 4.01
CA ALA A 70 -6.68 -3.92 2.83
C ALA A 70 -6.51 -4.69 1.52
N THR A 71 -5.51 -5.57 1.44
CA THR A 71 -5.24 -6.33 0.21
C THR A 71 -5.82 -7.73 0.21
N ASP A 72 -6.60 -8.11 1.22
CA ASP A 72 -7.04 -9.49 1.45
C ASP A 72 -5.86 -10.48 1.35
N ASN A 73 -4.74 -10.12 1.99
CA ASN A 73 -3.46 -10.84 1.97
C ASN A 73 -2.81 -11.02 0.57
N LEU A 74 -3.33 -10.36 -0.47
CA LEU A 74 -2.74 -10.40 -1.82
C LEU A 74 -1.35 -9.78 -1.82
N SER A 75 -0.34 -10.62 -2.08
CA SER A 75 1.07 -10.25 -2.16
C SER A 75 1.59 -10.35 -3.59
N PRO A 76 2.48 -9.45 -4.04
CA PRO A 76 3.12 -9.56 -5.36
C PRO A 76 4.03 -10.79 -5.44
N ASP A 77 4.06 -11.46 -6.58
CA ASP A 77 5.01 -12.56 -6.84
C ASP A 77 6.46 -12.06 -6.91
N TYR A 78 6.65 -10.87 -7.47
CA TYR A 78 7.94 -10.22 -7.60
C TYR A 78 7.84 -8.75 -7.22
N THR A 79 8.82 -8.26 -6.45
CA THR A 79 8.99 -6.83 -6.20
C THR A 79 10.40 -6.42 -6.60
N PHE A 80 10.49 -5.40 -7.45
CA PHE A 80 11.76 -4.85 -7.91
C PHE A 80 12.10 -3.59 -7.11
N PHE A 81 13.33 -3.53 -6.61
CA PHE A 81 13.90 -2.33 -5.99
C PHE A 81 15.09 -1.88 -6.82
N SER A 82 15.13 -0.59 -7.15
CA SER A 82 16.38 0.05 -7.56
C SER A 82 16.99 0.71 -6.33
N ILE A 83 18.28 0.49 -6.15
CA ILE A 83 19.12 1.18 -5.17
C ILE A 83 19.51 2.54 -5.78
#